data_AF-A0A5B9VYV6-F1
#
_entry.id   AF-A0A5B9VYV6-F1
#
_cell.length_a   1.000
_cell.length_b   1.000
_cell.length_c   1.000
_cell.angle_alpha   90.00
_cell.angle_beta   90.00
_cell.angle_gamma   90.00
#
_symmetry.space_group_name_H-M   'P 1'
#
loop_
_entity.id
_entity.type
_entity.pdbx_description
1 polymer ?
#
loop_
_entity_poly.entity_id
_entity_poly.type
_entity_poly.pdbx_seq_one_letter_code
_entity_poly.pdbx_strand_id
1 'polypeptide(L)'
;MQRMCSTIPRLRAALAVLLIGSATAHADLIRPRTSRSFPDIAGDVVGSQTYTFDPASKTGTFQVVNAPQFLALGPKGSEMIDVQPDQDGTLEQTLNLKLDQNGKLIEAPGNRFQLYGTVTIRGQLYRGLLLEGTPTAFGAQPVQEGSMGPSGVFDLNMKITGGQLAQAFGSDVYFRVIAQSNSTFQGSFATDFSGDRPMTNLRALQGRLPAPVPEPAPLIVFVAATGGFAWLRRRARRTVRRPGPLSPP
;
A
#
# COMPACT_ATOMS: atom_id res chain seq x y z
N MET A 1 -0.34 -92.52 -7.43
CA MET A 1 1.10 -92.17 -7.50
C MET A 1 1.42 -91.66 -8.89
N GLN A 2 1.56 -90.35 -9.10
CA GLN A 2 2.55 -89.75 -9.99
C GLN A 2 2.50 -88.22 -9.86
N ARG A 3 3.69 -87.64 -9.79
CA ARG A 3 4.01 -86.25 -9.45
C ARG A 3 3.73 -85.34 -10.63
N MET A 4 3.21 -84.14 -10.39
CA MET A 4 3.50 -82.97 -11.23
C MET A 4 3.73 -81.75 -10.33
N CYS A 5 5.02 -81.39 -10.23
CA CYS A 5 5.44 -80.05 -9.83
C CYS A 5 5.14 -79.09 -10.99
N SER A 6 4.44 -77.98 -10.71
CA SER A 6 4.50 -76.81 -11.57
C SER A 6 4.70 -75.57 -10.72
N THR A 7 5.85 -74.94 -10.92
CA THR A 7 6.31 -73.68 -10.38
C THR A 7 5.72 -72.47 -11.15
N ILE A 8 5.82 -71.29 -10.52
CA ILE A 8 5.88 -69.91 -11.11
C ILE A 8 4.51 -69.21 -11.34
N PRO A 9 4.35 -67.86 -11.18
CA PRO A 9 5.07 -66.85 -10.38
C PRO A 9 4.14 -66.02 -9.44
N ARG A 10 4.77 -65.29 -8.50
CA ARG A 10 4.19 -64.13 -7.82
C ARG A 10 4.03 -62.96 -8.81
N LEU A 11 2.81 -62.63 -9.24
CA LEU A 11 2.55 -61.36 -9.91
C LEU A 11 2.02 -60.35 -8.87
N ARG A 12 2.92 -59.52 -8.36
CA ARG A 12 2.56 -58.29 -7.65
C ARG A 12 2.18 -57.25 -8.70
N ALA A 13 0.90 -56.91 -8.79
CA ALA A 13 0.44 -55.74 -9.54
C ALA A 13 -0.40 -54.87 -8.59
N ALA A 14 0.29 -54.05 -7.79
CA ALA A 14 -0.34 -52.94 -7.09
C ALA A 14 -0.52 -51.80 -8.11
N LEU A 15 -1.69 -51.75 -8.75
CA LEU A 15 -2.09 -50.62 -9.58
C LEU A 15 -2.74 -49.56 -8.67
N ALA A 16 -1.90 -48.82 -7.94
CA ALA A 16 -2.34 -47.61 -7.26
C ALA A 16 -2.42 -46.49 -8.30
N VAL A 17 -3.60 -46.33 -8.92
CA VAL A 17 -3.92 -45.16 -9.73
C VAL A 17 -4.00 -43.97 -8.78
N LEU A 18 -2.88 -43.25 -8.65
CA LEU A 18 -2.86 -41.91 -8.06
C LEU A 18 -3.58 -40.98 -9.04
N LEU A 19 -4.90 -40.85 -8.86
CA LEU A 19 -5.67 -39.71 -9.35
C LEU A 19 -5.18 -38.47 -8.59
N ILE A 20 -4.04 -37.94 -8.99
CA ILE A 20 -3.64 -36.58 -8.64
C ILE A 20 -4.55 -35.67 -9.46
N GLY A 21 -5.76 -35.46 -8.95
CA GLY A 21 -6.60 -34.36 -9.43
C GLY A 21 -5.76 -33.10 -9.34
N SER A 22 -5.46 -32.50 -10.48
CA SER A 22 -4.81 -31.20 -10.53
C SER A 22 -5.80 -30.18 -9.97
N ALA A 23 -5.79 -29.99 -8.65
CA ALA A 23 -6.52 -28.90 -8.04
C ALA A 23 -5.98 -27.61 -8.66
N THR A 24 -6.81 -26.95 -9.46
CA THR A 24 -6.53 -25.59 -9.92
C THR A 24 -6.50 -24.72 -8.67
N ALA A 25 -5.30 -24.32 -8.26
CA ALA A 25 -5.14 -23.39 -7.16
C ALA A 25 -5.70 -22.05 -7.60
N HIS A 26 -6.90 -21.72 -7.11
CA HIS A 26 -7.47 -20.39 -7.27
C HIS A 26 -6.82 -19.46 -6.25
N ALA A 27 -6.58 -18.21 -6.64
CA ALA A 27 -6.10 -17.18 -5.72
C ALA A 27 -7.21 -16.84 -4.73
N ASP A 28 -7.24 -17.50 -3.57
CA ASP A 28 -8.12 -17.13 -2.45
C ASP A 28 -7.70 -15.79 -1.82
N LEU A 29 -8.60 -15.16 -1.06
CA LEU A 29 -8.26 -13.96 -0.29
C LEU A 29 -7.08 -14.21 0.65
N ILE A 30 -6.11 -13.31 0.65
CA ILE A 30 -4.92 -13.37 1.50
C ILE A 30 -5.35 -13.24 2.97
N ARG A 31 -6.36 -12.40 3.25
CA ARG A 31 -6.86 -12.15 4.59
C ARG A 31 -8.40 -12.09 4.61
N PRO A 32 -9.08 -13.24 4.68
CA PRO A 32 -10.55 -13.28 4.67
C PRO A 32 -11.17 -12.57 5.88
N ARG A 33 -10.43 -12.46 6.98
CA ARG A 33 -10.79 -11.71 8.19
C ARG A 33 -9.66 -10.76 8.56
N THR A 34 -9.81 -9.48 8.25
CA THR A 34 -8.89 -8.44 8.72
C THR A 34 -9.55 -7.65 9.85
N SER A 35 -8.87 -7.60 11.00
CA SER A 35 -9.19 -6.60 12.01
C SER A 35 -8.96 -5.20 11.43
N ARG A 36 -9.79 -4.24 11.83
CA ARG A 36 -9.55 -2.83 11.48
C ARG A 36 -8.24 -2.38 12.12
N SER A 37 -7.42 -1.68 11.35
CA SER A 37 -6.16 -1.09 11.79
C SER A 37 -6.06 0.33 11.25
N PHE A 38 -5.22 1.15 11.87
CA PHE A 38 -5.05 2.56 11.54
C PHE A 38 -3.57 2.89 11.31
N PRO A 39 -3.25 3.85 10.43
CA PRO A 39 -4.17 4.61 9.58
C PRO A 39 -4.89 3.76 8.52
N ASP A 40 -6.09 4.20 8.13
CA ASP A 40 -7.00 3.54 7.16
C ASP A 40 -7.50 4.58 6.16
N ILE A 41 -7.39 4.32 4.86
CA ILE A 41 -7.95 5.18 3.80
C ILE A 41 -9.07 4.43 3.08
N ALA A 42 -10.23 5.08 2.97
CA ALA A 42 -11.39 4.56 2.25
C ALA A 42 -11.68 5.41 1.00
N GLY A 43 -12.12 4.75 -0.07
CA GLY A 43 -12.64 5.39 -1.29
C GLY A 43 -13.89 4.66 -1.79
N ASP A 44 -14.93 5.40 -2.14
CA ASP A 44 -16.27 4.88 -2.50
C ASP A 44 -17.01 5.77 -3.53
N VAL A 45 -16.38 6.83 -4.03
CA VAL A 45 -17.15 7.88 -4.71
C VAL A 45 -17.33 7.60 -6.20
N VAL A 46 -16.22 7.40 -6.93
CA VAL A 46 -16.21 7.20 -8.39
C VAL A 46 -14.96 6.41 -8.78
N GLY A 47 -15.12 5.40 -9.64
CA GLY A 47 -13.98 4.64 -10.13
C GLY A 47 -14.36 3.47 -11.01
N SER A 48 -13.33 2.76 -11.47
CA SER A 48 -13.44 1.54 -12.25
C SER A 48 -12.42 0.50 -11.78
N GLN A 49 -12.80 -0.77 -11.95
CA GLN A 49 -11.93 -1.91 -11.78
C GLN A 49 -11.99 -2.73 -13.07
N THR A 50 -10.85 -3.00 -13.68
CA THR A 50 -10.77 -3.74 -14.94
C THR A 50 -9.68 -4.79 -14.88
N TYR A 51 -9.87 -5.85 -15.66
CA TYR A 51 -8.86 -6.84 -15.95
C TYR A 51 -8.88 -7.15 -17.44
N THR A 52 -7.71 -7.05 -18.07
CA THR A 52 -7.54 -7.36 -19.49
C THR A 52 -6.53 -8.49 -19.62
N PHE A 53 -6.99 -9.62 -20.18
CA PHE A 53 -6.23 -10.82 -20.40
C PHE A 53 -5.60 -10.82 -21.80
N ASP A 54 -4.30 -11.12 -21.87
CA ASP A 54 -3.60 -11.40 -23.11
C ASP A 54 -3.42 -12.91 -23.29
N PRO A 55 -4.15 -13.53 -24.26
CA PRO A 55 -4.07 -14.96 -24.49
C PRO A 55 -2.69 -15.42 -25.02
N ALA A 56 -1.91 -14.53 -25.64
CA ALA A 56 -0.59 -14.88 -26.18
C ALA A 56 0.43 -15.09 -25.05
N SER A 57 0.46 -14.19 -24.09
CA SER A 57 1.36 -14.30 -22.93
C SER A 57 0.77 -15.11 -21.76
N LYS A 58 -0.53 -15.40 -21.77
CA LYS A 58 -1.28 -16.00 -20.65
C LYS A 58 -1.15 -15.20 -19.36
N THR A 59 -1.10 -13.88 -19.52
CA THR A 59 -1.05 -12.91 -18.41
C THR A 59 -2.10 -11.84 -18.64
N GLY A 60 -2.49 -11.16 -17.57
CA GLY A 60 -3.37 -10.01 -17.69
C GLY A 60 -3.01 -8.90 -16.73
N THR A 61 -3.57 -7.72 -16.99
CA THR A 61 -3.36 -6.52 -16.19
C THR A 61 -4.64 -6.23 -15.42
N PHE A 62 -4.55 -6.26 -14.09
CA PHE A 62 -5.61 -5.80 -13.20
C PHE A 62 -5.37 -4.34 -12.84
N GLN A 63 -6.37 -3.49 -13.09
CA GLN A 63 -6.31 -2.07 -12.83
C GLN A 63 -7.48 -1.63 -11.95
N VAL A 64 -7.18 -0.72 -11.02
CA VAL A 64 -8.19 0.01 -10.25
C VAL A 64 -7.87 1.48 -10.32
N VAL A 65 -8.88 2.29 -10.62
CA VAL A 65 -8.83 3.75 -10.51
C VAL A 65 -10.00 4.17 -9.64
N ASN A 66 -9.75 4.97 -8.61
CA ASN A 66 -10.77 5.45 -7.68
C ASN A 66 -10.39 6.83 -7.15
N ALA A 67 -11.33 7.51 -6.47
CA ALA A 67 -11.05 8.71 -5.69
C ALA A 67 -11.09 8.37 -4.18
N PRO A 68 -10.00 8.60 -3.41
CA PRO A 68 -10.04 8.43 -1.98
C PRO A 68 -10.92 9.51 -1.33
N GLN A 69 -11.60 9.17 -0.24
CA GLN A 69 -12.56 10.05 0.42
C GLN A 69 -12.11 10.44 1.83
N PHE A 70 -11.70 9.45 2.64
CA PHE A 70 -11.37 9.68 4.04
C PHE A 70 -10.09 8.95 4.45
N LEU A 71 -9.30 9.61 5.30
CA LEU A 71 -8.21 9.04 6.08
C LEU A 71 -8.64 8.97 7.56
N ALA A 72 -8.80 7.77 8.10
CA ALA A 72 -9.02 7.55 9.51
C ALA A 72 -7.68 7.29 10.22
N LEU A 73 -7.37 8.11 11.22
CA LEU A 73 -6.18 7.95 12.07
C LEU A 73 -6.45 7.11 13.33
N GLY A 74 -7.73 6.85 13.62
CA GLY A 74 -8.20 6.11 14.78
C GLY A 74 -9.66 5.68 14.64
N PRO A 75 -10.22 4.98 15.65
CA PRO A 75 -11.54 4.39 15.57
C PRO A 75 -12.68 5.39 15.67
N LYS A 76 -12.44 6.62 16.16
CA LYS A 76 -13.48 7.62 16.38
C LYS A 76 -13.73 8.44 15.11
N GLY A 77 -14.98 8.87 14.91
CA GLY A 77 -15.32 9.73 13.78
C GLY A 77 -14.59 11.09 13.78
N SER A 78 -14.24 11.60 14.96
CA SER A 78 -13.41 12.81 15.12
C SER A 78 -11.95 12.65 14.66
N GLU A 79 -11.53 11.42 14.37
CA GLU A 79 -10.19 11.07 13.86
C GLU A 79 -10.20 10.75 12.36
N MET A 80 -11.32 11.06 11.68
CA MET A 80 -11.45 10.98 10.23
C MET A 80 -11.17 12.34 9.61
N ILE A 81 -10.38 12.33 8.54
CA ILE A 81 -9.94 13.51 7.81
C ILE A 81 -10.34 13.31 6.35
N ASP A 82 -10.93 14.34 5.74
CA ASP A 82 -11.23 14.31 4.31
C ASP A 82 -9.94 14.30 3.49
N VAL A 83 -9.90 13.43 2.48
CA VAL A 83 -8.88 13.52 1.43
C VAL A 83 -9.42 14.45 0.37
N GLN A 84 -8.75 15.58 0.17
CA GLN A 84 -9.16 16.61 -0.77
C GLN A 84 -8.31 16.55 -2.03
N PRO A 85 -8.79 17.08 -3.16
CA PRO A 85 -7.95 17.30 -4.32
C PRO A 85 -6.71 18.15 -4.00
N ASP A 86 -5.63 17.96 -4.75
CA ASP A 86 -4.46 18.84 -4.68
C ASP A 86 -4.67 20.17 -5.44
N GLN A 87 -3.59 20.98 -5.53
CA GLN A 87 -3.66 22.28 -6.20
C GLN A 87 -4.00 22.17 -7.69
N ASP A 88 -3.65 21.05 -8.31
CA ASP A 88 -3.92 20.78 -9.72
C ASP A 88 -5.30 20.13 -9.91
N GLY A 89 -6.05 19.95 -8.81
CA GLY A 89 -7.34 19.27 -8.80
C GLY A 89 -7.24 17.75 -8.78
N THR A 90 -6.06 17.19 -8.54
CA THR A 90 -5.84 15.74 -8.56
C THR A 90 -6.34 15.11 -7.26
N LEU A 91 -7.27 14.16 -7.39
CA LEU A 91 -7.73 13.28 -6.32
C LEU A 91 -7.86 11.87 -6.91
N GLU A 92 -6.82 11.06 -6.79
CA GLU A 92 -6.73 9.80 -7.52
C GLU A 92 -6.03 8.73 -6.69
N GLN A 93 -6.56 7.51 -6.77
CA GLN A 93 -5.95 6.30 -6.26
C GLN A 93 -5.89 5.29 -7.39
N THR A 94 -4.68 4.90 -7.78
CA THR A 94 -4.44 3.93 -8.84
C THR A 94 -3.77 2.68 -8.31
N LEU A 95 -4.18 1.54 -8.83
CA LEU A 95 -3.50 0.25 -8.68
C LEU A 95 -3.36 -0.35 -10.07
N ASN A 96 -2.15 -0.79 -10.39
CA ASN A 96 -1.87 -1.60 -11.56
C ASN A 96 -1.05 -2.81 -11.11
N LEU A 97 -1.43 -4.00 -11.56
CA LEU A 97 -0.64 -5.21 -11.34
C LEU A 97 -0.83 -6.23 -12.45
N LYS A 98 0.19 -7.06 -12.65
CA LYS A 98 0.20 -8.14 -13.63
C LYS A 98 -0.03 -9.49 -12.97
N LEU A 99 -0.98 -10.25 -13.49
CA LEU A 99 -1.32 -11.60 -13.03
C LEU A 99 -1.05 -12.62 -14.13
N ASP A 100 -0.78 -13.87 -13.74
CA ASP A 100 -0.89 -15.01 -14.64
C ASP A 100 -2.36 -15.43 -14.83
N GLN A 101 -2.62 -16.35 -15.75
CA GLN A 101 -3.96 -16.92 -16.00
C GLN A 101 -4.61 -17.60 -14.78
N ASN A 102 -3.87 -17.87 -13.70
CA ASN A 102 -4.37 -18.45 -12.45
C ASN A 102 -4.62 -17.39 -11.36
N GLY A 103 -4.39 -16.11 -11.66
CA GLY A 103 -4.51 -15.02 -10.69
C GLY A 103 -3.30 -14.86 -9.77
N LYS A 104 -2.16 -15.47 -10.09
CA LYS A 104 -0.92 -15.29 -9.33
C LYS A 104 -0.24 -13.99 -9.77
N LEU A 105 0.16 -13.17 -8.80
CA LEU A 105 0.97 -11.98 -9.03
C LEU A 105 2.31 -12.35 -9.69
N ILE A 106 2.59 -11.78 -10.86
CA ILE A 106 3.88 -11.87 -11.54
C ILE A 106 4.64 -10.58 -11.28
N GLU A 107 5.94 -10.69 -11.02
CA GLU A 107 6.82 -9.52 -10.95
C GLU A 107 6.86 -8.78 -12.29
N ALA A 108 6.46 -7.52 -12.29
CA ALA A 108 6.51 -6.65 -13.44
C ALA A 108 6.79 -5.21 -12.99
N PRO A 109 7.55 -4.42 -13.77
CA PRO A 109 7.86 -3.03 -13.41
C PRO A 109 6.62 -2.12 -13.36
N GLY A 110 5.51 -2.54 -14.00
CA GLY A 110 4.23 -1.84 -13.95
C GLY A 110 3.41 -2.09 -12.69
N ASN A 111 3.82 -3.02 -11.82
CA ASN A 111 3.11 -3.30 -10.57
C ASN A 111 3.29 -2.15 -9.59
N ARG A 112 2.27 -1.30 -9.45
CA ARG A 112 2.36 -0.06 -8.68
C ARG A 112 1.01 0.33 -8.09
N PHE A 113 1.07 0.86 -6.87
CA PHE A 113 -0.01 1.57 -6.21
C PHE A 113 0.41 3.03 -6.02
N GLN A 114 -0.50 3.96 -6.29
CA GLN A 114 -0.30 5.38 -6.01
C GLN A 114 -1.57 6.00 -5.46
N LEU A 115 -1.41 6.93 -4.53
CA LEU A 115 -2.49 7.74 -3.99
C LEU A 115 -2.07 9.21 -3.98
N TYR A 116 -2.85 10.03 -4.66
CA TYR A 116 -2.67 11.48 -4.78
C TYR A 116 -3.81 12.25 -4.11
N GLY A 117 -3.46 13.40 -3.54
CA GLY A 117 -4.42 14.34 -2.98
C GLY A 117 -3.79 15.21 -1.91
N THR A 118 -4.64 15.72 -1.03
CA THR A 118 -4.28 16.60 0.07
C THR A 118 -4.94 16.13 1.36
N VAL A 119 -4.18 16.12 2.46
CA VAL A 119 -4.71 15.91 3.81
C VAL A 119 -4.05 16.89 4.79
N THR A 120 -4.78 17.33 5.80
CA THR A 120 -4.23 18.13 6.90
C THR A 120 -4.29 17.31 8.19
N ILE A 121 -3.13 16.90 8.72
CA ILE A 121 -3.04 16.11 9.95
C ILE A 121 -2.38 16.97 11.03
N ARG A 122 -3.11 17.24 12.12
CA ARG A 122 -2.61 18.05 13.25
C ARG A 122 -2.03 19.41 12.82
N GLY A 123 -2.67 20.06 11.85
CA GLY A 123 -2.23 21.35 11.30
C GLY A 123 -1.12 21.28 10.25
N GLN A 124 -0.53 20.10 10.01
CA GLN A 124 0.45 19.90 8.95
C GLN A 124 -0.26 19.48 7.65
N LEU A 125 0.01 20.22 6.58
CA LEU A 125 -0.49 19.95 5.24
C LEU A 125 0.41 18.93 4.52
N TYR A 126 -0.18 17.86 3.99
CA TYR A 126 0.47 16.89 3.11
C TYR A 126 -0.23 16.95 1.75
N ARG A 127 0.54 17.04 0.65
CA ARG A 127 0.00 17.27 -0.69
C ARG A 127 0.78 16.51 -1.77
N GLY A 128 0.09 16.14 -2.85
CA GLY A 128 0.65 15.49 -4.02
C GLY A 128 0.62 13.98 -3.81
N LEU A 129 1.74 13.30 -4.02
CA LEU A 129 1.87 11.86 -3.78
C LEU A 129 1.82 11.55 -2.27
N LEU A 130 0.67 11.11 -1.78
CA LEU A 130 0.46 10.76 -0.38
C LEU A 130 1.03 9.38 -0.05
N LEU A 131 0.81 8.39 -0.91
CA LEU A 131 1.36 7.04 -0.75
C LEU A 131 1.77 6.45 -2.09
N GLU A 132 2.86 5.70 -2.08
CA GLU A 132 3.31 4.86 -3.17
C GLU A 132 3.66 3.47 -2.63
N GLY A 133 3.30 2.42 -3.36
CA GLY A 133 3.67 1.07 -2.97
C GLY A 133 3.77 0.08 -4.12
N THR A 134 4.38 -1.07 -3.81
CA THR A 134 4.53 -2.21 -4.72
C THR A 134 3.74 -3.39 -4.17
N PRO A 135 2.79 -3.95 -4.94
CA PRO A 135 2.09 -5.17 -4.57
C PRO A 135 3.05 -6.34 -4.34
N THR A 136 2.83 -7.11 -3.28
CA THR A 136 3.65 -8.29 -2.93
C THR A 136 2.86 -9.57 -2.87
N ALA A 137 1.54 -9.49 -2.72
CA ALA A 137 0.63 -10.62 -2.81
C ALA A 137 -0.73 -10.15 -3.31
N PHE A 138 -1.47 -11.05 -3.96
CA PHE A 138 -2.82 -10.81 -4.48
C PHE A 138 -3.71 -12.02 -4.17
N GLY A 139 -4.96 -11.75 -3.81
CA GLY A 139 -6.01 -12.73 -3.57
C GLY A 139 -7.34 -12.26 -4.13
N ALA A 140 -8.21 -13.20 -4.46
CA ALA A 140 -9.52 -12.94 -5.01
C ALA A 140 -10.58 -13.84 -4.38
N GLN A 141 -11.83 -13.39 -4.42
CA GLN A 141 -12.98 -14.22 -4.10
C GLN A 141 -14.01 -14.06 -5.22
N PRO A 142 -14.38 -15.16 -5.90
CA PRO A 142 -15.43 -15.09 -6.91
C PRO A 142 -16.79 -14.77 -6.28
N VAL A 143 -17.74 -14.46 -7.14
CA VAL A 143 -19.15 -14.46 -6.76
C VAL A 143 -19.51 -15.85 -6.24
N GLN A 144 -19.95 -15.92 -4.99
CA GLN A 144 -20.45 -17.16 -4.43
C GLN A 144 -21.91 -17.31 -4.81
N GLU A 145 -22.22 -18.32 -5.62
CA GLU A 145 -23.58 -18.63 -6.06
C GLU A 145 -24.51 -18.79 -4.84
N GLY A 146 -25.63 -18.05 -4.82
CA GLY A 146 -26.58 -18.05 -3.70
C GLY A 146 -26.20 -17.17 -2.49
N SER A 147 -25.08 -16.43 -2.54
CA SER A 147 -24.72 -15.45 -1.52
C SER A 147 -25.22 -14.05 -1.88
N MET A 148 -25.83 -13.35 -0.91
CA MET A 148 -26.10 -11.90 -1.01
C MET A 148 -24.83 -11.04 -0.78
N GLY A 149 -23.65 -11.67 -0.70
CA GLY A 149 -22.38 -10.99 -0.49
C GLY A 149 -21.92 -10.18 -1.71
N PRO A 150 -20.99 -9.23 -1.51
CA PRO A 150 -20.45 -8.44 -2.60
C PRO A 150 -19.71 -9.32 -3.62
N SER A 151 -19.93 -9.03 -4.91
CA SER A 151 -19.25 -9.68 -6.02
C SER A 151 -17.85 -9.11 -6.24
N GLY A 152 -16.90 -9.95 -6.69
CA GLY A 152 -15.56 -9.49 -7.06
C GLY A 152 -14.80 -8.83 -5.91
N VAL A 153 -14.51 -9.60 -4.85
CA VAL A 153 -13.64 -9.13 -3.76
C VAL A 153 -12.20 -9.46 -4.10
N PHE A 154 -11.33 -8.46 -4.00
CA PHE A 154 -9.89 -8.61 -4.20
C PHE A 154 -9.14 -8.04 -3.01
N ASP A 155 -8.03 -8.67 -2.64
CA ASP A 155 -7.15 -8.16 -1.61
C ASP A 155 -5.67 -8.32 -1.92
N LEU A 156 -4.87 -7.46 -1.30
CA LEU A 156 -3.46 -7.32 -1.56
C LEU A 156 -2.69 -7.02 -0.29
N ASN A 157 -1.49 -7.58 -0.20
CA ASN A 157 -0.44 -6.98 0.61
C ASN A 157 0.46 -6.14 -0.29
N MET A 158 0.94 -5.01 0.21
CA MET A 158 1.85 -4.14 -0.53
C MET A 158 2.95 -3.63 0.39
N LYS A 159 4.12 -3.38 -0.18
CA LYS A 159 5.20 -2.64 0.46
C LYS A 159 5.10 -1.17 0.10
N ILE A 160 5.11 -0.28 1.09
CA ILE A 160 5.19 1.16 0.86
C ILE A 160 6.61 1.52 0.43
N THR A 161 6.73 2.21 -0.70
CA THR A 161 7.99 2.62 -1.31
C THR A 161 8.19 4.13 -1.31
N GLY A 162 7.15 4.91 -1.03
CA GLY A 162 7.24 6.37 -1.02
C GLY A 162 5.95 7.07 -0.64
N GLY A 163 5.96 8.39 -0.81
CA GLY A 163 4.84 9.28 -0.50
C GLY A 163 4.95 9.99 0.85
N GLN A 164 4.19 11.07 0.98
CA GLN A 164 4.20 11.97 2.13
C GLN A 164 3.71 11.30 3.44
N LEU A 165 2.91 10.24 3.34
CA LEU A 165 2.35 9.49 4.47
C LEU A 165 3.05 8.14 4.71
N ALA A 166 4.15 7.84 4.02
CA ALA A 166 4.81 6.54 4.08
C ALA A 166 5.17 6.11 5.51
N GLN A 167 5.74 7.03 6.29
CA GLN A 167 6.12 6.77 7.68
C GLN A 167 4.91 6.46 8.57
N ALA A 168 3.75 7.06 8.29
CA ALA A 168 2.53 6.85 9.06
C ALA A 168 1.96 5.42 8.86
N PHE A 169 2.01 4.94 7.62
CA PHE A 169 1.50 3.61 7.25
C PHE A 169 2.48 2.48 7.56
N GLY A 170 3.77 2.79 7.68
CA GLY A 170 4.82 1.79 7.87
C GLY A 170 5.23 1.11 6.56
N SER A 171 6.00 0.03 6.65
CA SER A 171 6.53 -0.67 5.48
C SER A 171 5.51 -1.50 4.73
N ASP A 172 4.48 -2.00 5.42
CA ASP A 172 3.55 -2.98 4.89
C ASP A 172 2.10 -2.53 5.11
N VAL A 173 1.32 -2.63 4.04
CA VAL A 173 -0.10 -2.27 4.03
C VAL A 173 -0.94 -3.38 3.42
N TYR A 174 -2.21 -3.40 3.83
CA TYR A 174 -3.24 -4.22 3.24
C TYR A 174 -4.16 -3.34 2.41
N PHE A 175 -4.53 -3.80 1.22
CA PHE A 175 -5.46 -3.10 0.35
C PHE A 175 -6.57 -4.04 -0.08
N ARG A 176 -7.81 -3.58 0.01
CA ARG A 176 -8.99 -4.34 -0.39
C ARG A 176 -9.79 -3.56 -1.42
N VAL A 177 -10.30 -4.28 -2.41
CA VAL A 177 -11.14 -3.76 -3.49
C VAL A 177 -12.41 -4.60 -3.52
N ILE A 178 -13.57 -3.95 -3.58
CA ILE A 178 -14.87 -4.58 -3.70
C ILE A 178 -15.66 -3.85 -4.78
N ALA A 179 -15.93 -4.50 -5.90
CA ALA A 179 -16.85 -3.93 -6.90
C ALA A 179 -18.25 -3.80 -6.29
N GLN A 180 -18.83 -2.59 -6.31
CA GLN A 180 -20.16 -2.35 -5.77
C GLN A 180 -21.27 -2.65 -6.78
N SER A 181 -20.96 -2.64 -8.08
CA SER A 181 -21.93 -2.88 -9.14
C SER A 181 -21.28 -3.48 -10.39
N ASN A 182 -22.10 -4.17 -11.20
CA ASN A 182 -21.72 -4.66 -12.53
C ASN A 182 -20.42 -5.48 -12.58
N SER A 183 -20.07 -6.19 -11.50
CA SER A 183 -18.91 -7.07 -11.52
C SER A 183 -19.17 -8.26 -12.44
N THR A 184 -18.26 -8.49 -13.40
CA THR A 184 -18.30 -9.64 -14.31
C THR A 184 -17.32 -10.75 -13.92
N PHE A 185 -16.63 -10.61 -12.78
CA PHE A 185 -15.63 -11.59 -12.33
C PHE A 185 -16.28 -12.91 -11.88
N GLN A 186 -16.01 -13.98 -12.62
CA GLN A 186 -16.53 -15.34 -12.36
C GLN A 186 -15.50 -16.28 -11.71
N GLY A 187 -14.42 -15.74 -11.12
CA GLY A 187 -13.36 -16.57 -10.52
C GLY A 187 -12.26 -17.04 -11.46
N SER A 188 -12.22 -16.50 -12.68
CA SER A 188 -11.21 -16.82 -13.69
C SER A 188 -10.42 -15.58 -14.09
N PHE A 189 -9.12 -15.76 -14.29
CA PHE A 189 -8.18 -14.76 -14.82
C PHE A 189 -7.75 -15.06 -16.26
N ALA A 190 -8.40 -16.03 -16.91
CA ALA A 190 -8.18 -16.40 -18.30
C ALA A 190 -9.10 -15.65 -19.29
N THR A 191 -9.88 -14.68 -18.80
CA THR A 191 -10.80 -13.84 -19.57
C THR A 191 -10.86 -12.46 -18.98
N ASP A 192 -11.25 -11.47 -19.79
CA ASP A 192 -11.50 -10.10 -19.33
C ASP A 192 -12.64 -10.05 -18.31
N PHE A 193 -12.54 -9.11 -17.38
CA PHE A 193 -13.63 -8.77 -16.47
C PHE A 193 -13.53 -7.32 -16.01
N SER A 194 -14.62 -6.80 -15.46
CA SER A 194 -14.72 -5.45 -14.95
C SER A 194 -15.66 -5.37 -13.75
N GLY A 195 -15.64 -4.23 -13.07
CA GLY A 195 -16.57 -3.85 -12.02
C GLY A 195 -16.62 -2.33 -11.89
N ASP A 196 -17.79 -1.81 -11.60
CA ASP A 196 -18.03 -0.38 -11.46
C ASP A 196 -18.02 0.02 -9.98
N ARG A 197 -17.62 1.27 -9.71
CA ARG A 197 -17.65 1.89 -8.38
C ARG A 197 -16.94 1.01 -7.33
N PRO A 198 -15.64 0.71 -7.51
CA PRO A 198 -14.93 -0.11 -6.56
C PRO A 198 -14.85 0.62 -5.20
N MET A 199 -15.38 0.00 -4.15
CA MET A 199 -15.09 0.41 -2.79
C MET A 199 -13.69 -0.10 -2.44
N THR A 200 -12.81 0.81 -2.05
CA THR A 200 -11.42 0.49 -1.72
C THR A 200 -11.10 0.84 -0.29
N ASN A 201 -10.27 0.02 0.34
CA ASN A 201 -9.84 0.25 1.72
C ASN A 201 -8.36 -0.13 1.90
N LEU A 202 -7.53 0.85 2.27
CA LEU A 202 -6.09 0.73 2.48
C LEU A 202 -5.77 0.87 3.96
N ARG A 203 -5.15 -0.15 4.57
CA ARG A 203 -4.84 -0.15 6.00
C ARG A 203 -3.37 -0.40 6.27
N ALA A 204 -2.82 0.31 7.25
CA ALA A 204 -1.51 -0.03 7.81
C ALA A 204 -1.56 -1.39 8.53
N LEU A 205 -0.57 -2.25 8.30
CA LEU A 205 -0.46 -3.53 9.03
C LEU A 205 0.30 -3.38 10.36
N GLN A 206 1.14 -2.36 10.49
CA GLN A 206 1.97 -2.09 11.68
C GLN A 206 2.01 -0.58 12.02
N GLY A 207 0.95 0.16 11.68
CA GLY A 207 0.92 1.62 11.69
C GLY A 207 1.48 2.26 12.97
N ARG A 208 2.32 3.28 12.79
CA ARG A 208 2.74 4.21 13.84
C ARG A 208 2.39 5.60 13.34
N LEU A 209 1.59 6.36 14.10
CA LEU A 209 1.31 7.75 13.74
C LEU A 209 2.63 8.52 13.60
N PRO A 210 2.79 9.37 12.56
CA PRO A 210 4.02 10.11 12.36
C PRO A 210 4.26 10.98 13.59
N ALA A 211 5.50 10.95 14.09
CA ALA A 211 5.91 11.89 15.12
C ALA A 211 5.74 13.32 14.55
N PRO A 212 5.26 14.29 15.35
CA PRO A 212 5.23 15.68 14.90
C PRO A 212 6.61 16.05 14.35
N VAL A 213 6.66 16.61 13.14
CA VAL A 213 7.91 17.20 12.63
C VAL A 213 8.32 18.23 13.69
N PRO A 214 9.53 18.14 14.26
CA PRO A 214 9.98 19.17 15.19
C PRO A 214 9.90 20.49 14.43
N GLU A 215 9.08 21.42 14.91
CA GLU A 215 9.24 22.82 14.52
C GLU A 215 10.74 23.14 14.63
N PRO A 216 11.32 23.93 13.72
CA PRO A 216 12.69 24.39 13.88
C PRO A 216 12.76 25.12 15.22
N ALA A 217 13.14 24.38 16.26
CA ALA A 217 13.27 24.90 17.60
C ALA A 217 14.28 26.06 17.51
N PRO A 218 14.16 27.09 18.36
CA PRO A 218 14.97 28.31 18.34
C PRO A 218 16.47 28.10 18.65
N LEU A 219 17.06 26.97 18.27
CA LEU A 219 18.50 26.72 18.23
C LEU A 219 19.23 27.65 17.26
N ILE A 220 18.59 28.10 16.18
CA ILE A 220 19.15 29.16 15.32
C ILE A 220 19.26 30.49 16.10
N VAL A 221 18.35 30.76 17.04
CA VAL A 221 18.43 31.95 17.91
C VAL A 221 19.55 31.80 18.95
N PHE A 222 19.79 30.60 19.49
CA PHE A 222 20.88 30.40 20.46
C PHE A 222 22.28 30.43 19.84
N VAL A 223 22.46 29.93 18.62
CA VAL A 223 23.76 30.04 17.92
C VAL A 223 24.02 31.49 17.45
N ALA A 224 22.99 32.21 17.02
CA ALA A 224 23.12 33.64 16.70
C ALA A 224 23.39 34.50 17.95
N ALA A 225 22.73 34.20 19.08
CA ALA A 225 22.90 34.95 20.33
C ALA A 225 24.26 34.69 21.00
N THR A 226 24.78 33.45 20.99
CA THR A 226 26.07 33.14 21.61
C THR A 226 27.26 33.52 20.72
N GLY A 227 27.14 33.36 19.40
CA GLY A 227 28.15 33.81 18.42
C GLY A 227 28.32 35.33 18.38
N GLY A 228 27.20 36.07 18.41
CA GLY A 228 27.21 37.55 18.44
C GLY A 228 27.85 38.13 19.70
N PHE A 229 27.62 37.53 20.87
CA PHE A 229 28.15 38.01 22.14
C PHE A 229 29.68 37.82 22.26
N ALA A 230 30.21 36.71 21.72
CA ALA A 230 31.66 36.46 21.69
C ALA A 230 32.40 37.43 20.76
N TRP A 231 31.78 37.83 19.63
CA TRP A 231 32.38 38.76 18.68
C TRP A 231 32.39 40.20 19.20
N LEU A 232 31.29 40.65 19.84
CA LEU A 232 31.21 41.98 20.48
C LEU A 232 32.23 42.13 21.63
N ARG A 233 32.42 41.10 22.45
CA ARG A 233 33.44 41.12 23.54
C ARG A 233 34.87 41.24 23.02
N ARG A 234 35.20 40.65 21.86
CA ARG A 234 36.53 40.77 21.25
C ARG A 234 36.80 42.17 20.71
N ARG A 235 35.79 42.87 20.19
CA ARG A 235 35.95 44.21 19.61
C ARG A 235 36.13 45.28 20.70
N ALA A 236 35.39 45.17 21.81
CA ALA A 236 35.49 46.11 22.95
C ALA A 236 36.86 46.08 23.67
N ARG A 237 37.57 44.93 23.65
CA ARG A 237 38.90 44.83 24.27
C ARG A 237 40.04 45.44 23.44
N ARG A 238 39.82 45.78 22.16
CA ARG A 238 40.85 46.36 21.29
C ARG A 238 40.92 47.89 21.33
N THR A 239 39.89 48.56 21.86
CA THR A 239 39.81 50.04 21.90
C THR A 239 40.33 50.66 23.20
N VAL A 240 40.71 49.85 24.21
CA VAL A 240 41.30 50.35 25.46
C VAL A 240 42.81 50.06 25.46
N ARG A 241 43.55 50.74 24.57
CA ARG A 241 44.99 50.98 24.75
C ARG A 241 45.17 52.48 24.94
N ARG A 242 45.65 52.84 26.13
CA ARG A 242 45.67 54.18 26.72
C ARG A 242 46.48 55.22 25.92
N PRO A 243 46.15 56.51 26.09
CA PRO A 243 46.96 57.64 25.63
C PRO A 243 48.25 57.76 26.46
N GLY A 244 49.36 58.06 25.79
CA GLY A 244 50.63 58.44 26.44
C GLY A 244 50.56 59.85 27.05
N PRO A 245 51.35 60.13 28.08
CA PRO A 245 51.20 61.31 28.92
C PRO A 245 51.76 62.60 28.29
N LEU A 246 51.10 63.71 28.62
CA LEU A 246 51.54 65.09 28.39
C LEU A 246 52.72 65.43 29.30
N SER A 247 53.77 66.01 28.72
CA SER A 247 54.86 66.67 29.44
C SER A 247 54.48 68.15 29.71
N PRO A 248 54.64 68.66 30.95
CA PRO A 248 54.64 70.10 31.24
C PRO A 248 56.10 70.61 31.45
N PRO A 249 56.31 71.93 31.68
CA PRO A 249 57.30 72.79 31.03
C PRO A 249 58.77 72.59 31.40
#